data_AF-A0A2V7VJ24-F1
#
_entry.id   AF-A0A2V7VJ24-F1
#
_cell.length_a   1.000
_cell.length_b   1.000
_cell.length_c   1.000
_cell.angle_alpha   90.00
_cell.angle_beta   90.00
_cell.angle_gamma   90.00
#
_symmetry.space_group_name_H-M   'P 1'
#
loop_
_entity.id
_entity.type
_entity.pdbx_description
1 polymer ?
#
loop_
_entity_poly.entity_id
_entity_poly.type
_entity_poly.pdbx_seq_one_letter_code
_entity_poly.pdbx_strand_id
1 'polypeptide(L)'
;MEQAAPVAAGEAAPARSPARTELLWLLAVLSVTIAYVPFLKDLVDRWRVDPYAGHGMFVPLYSGFLLWADRHRLAAVPRRRAPGGALVVLGALGVLAAGRSLSSIMLEGISLVVAVAGLVLWAQGP
;
A
#
# COMPACT_ATOMS: atom_id res chain seq x y z
N MET A 1 -54.84 12.90 -26.24
CA MET A 1 -53.80 11.95 -26.71
C MET A 1 -52.46 12.47 -26.22
N GLU A 2 -52.11 12.14 -24.99
CA GLU A 2 -50.83 12.51 -24.38
C GLU A 2 -50.06 11.20 -24.21
N GLN A 3 -49.12 10.93 -25.11
CA GLN A 3 -48.23 9.76 -25.04
C GLN A 3 -47.09 10.11 -24.07
N ALA A 4 -47.16 9.60 -22.85
CA ALA A 4 -46.03 9.58 -21.93
C ALA A 4 -45.08 8.45 -22.37
N ALA A 5 -43.91 8.82 -22.88
CA ALA A 5 -42.82 7.88 -23.16
C ALA A 5 -42.27 7.30 -21.83
N PRO A 6 -41.95 6.00 -21.76
CA PRO A 6 -41.32 5.43 -20.59
C PRO A 6 -39.88 5.97 -20.48
N VAL A 7 -39.60 6.62 -19.35
CA VAL A 7 -38.25 7.02 -18.94
C VAL A 7 -37.38 5.76 -18.92
N ALA A 8 -36.41 5.72 -19.82
CA ALA A 8 -35.43 4.65 -19.91
C ALA A 8 -34.85 4.37 -18.52
N ALA A 9 -35.08 3.16 -18.04
CA ALA A 9 -34.52 2.65 -16.80
C ALA A 9 -33.00 2.85 -16.85
N GLY A 10 -32.50 3.73 -15.98
CA GLY A 10 -31.08 3.95 -15.81
C GLY A 10 -30.40 2.61 -15.58
N GLU A 11 -29.48 2.27 -16.47
CA GLU A 11 -28.61 1.11 -16.38
C GLU A 11 -27.97 1.09 -14.98
N ALA A 12 -28.48 0.21 -14.12
CA ALA A 12 -27.96 0.02 -12.78
C ALA A 12 -26.54 -0.53 -12.92
N ALA A 13 -25.55 0.37 -12.86
CA ALA A 13 -24.14 0.02 -12.89
C ALA A 13 -23.88 -1.08 -11.85
N PRO A 14 -23.16 -2.16 -12.21
CA PRO A 14 -23.02 -3.33 -11.34
C PRO A 14 -22.36 -2.92 -10.02
N ALA A 15 -23.12 -3.09 -8.93
CA ALA A 15 -22.61 -2.90 -7.58
C ALA A 15 -21.40 -3.83 -7.38
N ARG A 16 -20.19 -3.25 -7.29
CA ARG A 16 -18.97 -4.04 -7.08
C ARG A 16 -19.11 -4.80 -5.76
N SER A 17 -19.02 -6.13 -5.80
CA SER A 17 -19.11 -6.94 -4.59
C SER A 17 -17.90 -6.66 -3.66
N PRO A 18 -18.12 -6.59 -2.33
CA PRO A 18 -17.06 -6.28 -1.37
C PRO A 18 -15.90 -7.29 -1.42
N ALA A 19 -16.21 -8.56 -1.74
CA ALA A 19 -15.25 -9.65 -1.88
C ALA A 19 -14.23 -9.43 -3.01
N ARG A 20 -14.65 -8.89 -4.17
CA ARG A 20 -13.73 -8.60 -5.28
C ARG A 20 -12.73 -7.52 -4.92
N THR A 21 -13.18 -6.48 -4.22
CA THR A 21 -12.29 -5.39 -3.80
C THR A 21 -11.31 -5.83 -2.72
N GLU A 22 -11.75 -6.68 -1.79
CA GLU A 22 -10.88 -7.25 -0.77
C GLU A 22 -9.81 -8.17 -1.38
N LEU A 23 -10.19 -9.03 -2.32
CA LEU A 23 -9.25 -9.85 -3.08
C LEU A 23 -8.22 -9.00 -3.83
N LEU A 24 -8.66 -7.95 -4.54
CA LEU A 24 -7.74 -7.05 -5.25
C LEU A 24 -6.77 -6.35 -4.31
N TRP A 25 -7.22 -5.95 -3.13
CA TRP A 25 -6.36 -5.34 -2.13
C TRP A 25 -5.35 -6.34 -1.57
N LEU A 26 -5.77 -7.56 -1.23
CA LEU A 26 -4.88 -8.64 -0.79
C LEU A 26 -3.83 -8.98 -1.84
N LEU A 27 -4.24 -9.10 -3.11
CA LEU A 27 -3.34 -9.33 -4.24
C LEU A 27 -2.35 -8.17 -4.41
N ALA A 28 -2.79 -6.93 -4.23
CA ALA A 28 -1.90 -5.77 -4.29
C ALA A 28 -0.87 -5.79 -3.15
N VAL A 29 -1.29 -6.06 -1.91
CA VAL A 29 -0.38 -6.19 -0.75
C VAL A 29 0.63 -7.31 -1.00
N LEU A 30 0.17 -8.47 -1.49
CA LEU A 30 1.05 -9.59 -1.81
C LEU A 30 2.06 -9.22 -2.92
N SER A 31 1.58 -8.58 -3.99
CA SER A 31 2.42 -8.19 -5.13
C SER A 31 3.48 -7.18 -4.73
N VAL A 32 3.10 -6.17 -3.93
CA VAL A 32 4.04 -5.20 -3.35
C VAL A 32 5.04 -5.93 -2.46
N THR A 33 4.59 -6.78 -1.54
CA THR A 33 5.50 -7.51 -0.64
C THR A 33 6.55 -8.31 -1.43
N ILE A 34 6.14 -9.03 -2.47
CA ILE A 34 7.04 -9.79 -3.35
C ILE A 34 8.01 -8.85 -4.08
N ALA A 35 7.54 -7.73 -4.62
CA ALA A 35 8.37 -6.79 -5.36
C ALA A 35 9.52 -6.20 -4.52
N TYR A 36 9.32 -6.03 -3.21
CA TYR A 36 10.32 -5.49 -2.28
C TYR A 36 11.23 -6.54 -1.64
N VAL A 37 11.01 -7.85 -1.86
CA VAL A 37 11.87 -8.90 -1.30
C VAL A 37 13.37 -8.68 -1.56
N PRO A 38 13.83 -8.36 -2.79
CA PRO A 38 15.25 -8.12 -3.05
C PRO A 38 15.81 -6.95 -2.23
N PHE A 39 15.06 -5.84 -2.16
CA PHE A 39 15.44 -4.67 -1.37
C PHE A 39 15.56 -5.00 0.12
N LEU A 40 14.58 -5.74 0.66
CA LEU A 40 14.59 -6.13 2.07
C LEU A 40 15.78 -7.05 2.39
N LYS A 41 16.17 -7.92 1.47
CA LYS A 41 17.36 -8.75 1.61
C LYS A 41 18.63 -7.90 1.65
N ASP A 42 18.79 -7.00 0.69
CA ASP A 42 19.95 -6.10 0.63
C ASP A 42 20.04 -5.21 1.87
N LEU A 43 18.90 -4.75 2.39
CA LEU A 43 18.81 -3.95 3.61
C LEU A 43 19.26 -4.74 4.85
N VAL A 44 18.79 -5.98 5.00
CA VAL A 44 19.18 -6.86 6.11
C VAL A 44 20.66 -7.24 6.03
N ASP A 45 21.16 -7.55 4.84
CA ASP A 45 22.57 -7.85 4.63
C ASP A 45 23.43 -6.63 4.99
N ARG A 46 22.98 -5.42 4.63
CA ARG A 46 23.67 -4.18 5.02
C ARG A 46 23.69 -3.96 6.54
N TRP A 47 22.57 -4.19 7.23
CA TRP A 47 22.54 -4.09 8.70
C TRP A 47 23.47 -5.07 9.40
N ARG A 48 23.75 -6.22 8.78
CA ARG A 48 24.64 -7.25 9.33
C ARG A 48 26.11 -6.95 9.09
N VAL A 49 26.46 -6.42 7.92
CA VAL A 49 27.84 -6.26 7.48
C VAL A 49 28.41 -4.89 7.83
N ASP A 50 27.58 -3.84 7.81
CA ASP A 50 28.01 -2.46 8.07
C ASP A 50 27.90 -2.12 9.58
N PRO A 51 29.03 -1.85 10.27
CA PRO A 51 29.03 -1.52 11.70
C PRO A 51 28.16 -0.31 12.07
N TYR A 52 27.95 0.62 11.13
CA TYR A 52 27.17 1.82 11.36
C TYR A 52 25.67 1.62 11.09
N ALA A 53 25.28 0.59 10.33
CA ALA A 53 23.90 0.37 9.90
C ALA A 53 23.08 -0.56 10.81
N GLY A 54 23.71 -1.27 11.75
CA GLY A 54 23.04 -2.28 12.58
C GLY A 54 21.85 -1.78 13.40
N HIS A 55 21.81 -0.49 13.74
CA HIS A 55 20.68 0.13 14.44
C HIS A 55 19.37 0.12 13.62
N GLY A 56 19.45 -0.06 12.29
CA GLY A 56 18.29 -0.18 11.43
C GLY A 56 17.40 -1.38 11.75
N MET A 57 17.96 -2.44 12.36
CA MET A 57 17.20 -3.64 12.75
C MET A 57 16.14 -3.36 13.83
N PHE A 58 16.27 -2.27 14.59
CA PHE A 58 15.27 -1.85 15.59
C PHE A 58 14.02 -1.24 14.95
N VAL A 59 14.13 -0.69 13.73
CA VAL A 59 13.02 -0.02 13.05
C VAL A 59 11.82 -0.96 12.85
N PRO A 60 11.93 -2.13 12.20
CA PRO A 60 10.77 -3.02 11.99
C PRO A 60 10.17 -3.50 13.32
N LEU A 61 11.01 -3.77 14.32
CA LEU A 61 10.55 -4.20 15.64
C LEU A 61 9.76 -3.09 16.33
N TYR A 62 10.28 -1.87 16.32
CA TYR A 62 9.64 -0.72 16.95
C TYR A 62 8.36 -0.30 16.22
N SER A 63 8.36 -0.31 14.88
CA SER A 63 7.14 -0.10 14.09
C SER A 63 6.07 -1.14 14.43
N GLY A 64 6.43 -2.42 14.54
CA GLY A 64 5.50 -3.48 14.97
C GLY A 64 4.94 -3.26 16.37
N PHE A 65 5.79 -2.83 17.31
CA PHE A 65 5.38 -2.47 18.67
C PHE A 65 4.39 -1.29 18.67
N LEU A 66 4.65 -0.23 17.90
CA LEU A 66 3.73 0.91 17.78
C LEU A 66 2.38 0.49 17.20
N LEU A 67 2.37 -0.33 16.15
CA LEU A 67 1.13 -0.87 15.58
C LEU A 67 0.33 -1.67 16.61
N TRP A 68 1.02 -2.46 17.45
CA TRP A 68 0.39 -3.23 18.50
C TRP A 68 -0.14 -2.36 19.65
N ALA A 69 0.65 -1.38 20.10
CA ALA A 69 0.28 -0.45 21.16
C ALA A 69 -0.94 0.40 20.77
N ASP A 70 -1.00 0.87 19.53
CA ASP A 70 -2.08 1.70 19.01
C ASP A 70 -3.27 0.90 18.43
N ARG A 71 -3.28 -0.43 18.53
CA ARG A 71 -4.30 -1.29 17.86
C ARG A 71 -5.74 -0.89 18.11
N HIS A 72 -6.06 -0.44 19.34
CA HIS A 72 -7.43 -0.03 19.70
C HIS A 72 -7.79 1.31 19.06
N ARG A 73 -6.84 2.24 19.01
CA ARG A 73 -6.99 3.54 18.34
C ARG A 73 -7.10 3.35 16.82
N LEU A 74 -6.30 2.46 16.24
CA LEU A 74 -6.35 2.11 14.81
C LEU A 74 -7.66 1.41 14.43
N ALA A 75 -8.23 0.57 15.31
CA ALA A 75 -9.51 -0.09 15.09
C ALA A 75 -10.70 0.88 15.11
N ALA A 76 -10.57 2.02 15.81
CA ALA A 76 -11.60 3.04 15.88
C ALA A 76 -11.63 4.00 14.67
N VAL A 77 -10.64 3.94 13.78
CA VAL A 77 -10.58 4.79 12.58
C VAL A 77 -11.65 4.34 11.58
N PRO A 78 -12.56 5.24 11.13
CA PRO A 78 -13.55 4.92 10.11
C PRO A 78 -12.89 4.53 8.79
N ARG A 79 -13.21 3.33 8.29
CA ARG A 79 -12.68 2.86 7.00
C ARG A 79 -13.40 3.53 5.84
N ARG A 80 -12.69 4.38 5.10
CA ARG A 80 -13.18 5.04 3.87
C ARG A 80 -12.23 4.81 2.70
N ARG A 81 -12.35 3.67 2.01
CA ARG A 81 -11.50 3.32 0.86
C ARG A 81 -11.30 4.50 -0.11
N ALA A 82 -10.06 4.94 -0.29
CA ALA A 82 -9.70 5.97 -1.25
C ALA A 82 -9.00 5.32 -2.46
N PRO A 83 -9.64 5.25 -3.64
CA PRO A 83 -9.04 4.61 -4.82
C PRO A 83 -7.75 5.31 -5.28
N GLY A 84 -7.53 6.57 -4.89
CA GLY A 84 -6.28 7.29 -5.12
C GLY A 84 -5.05 6.60 -4.48
N GLY A 85 -5.23 5.80 -3.44
CA GLY A 85 -4.14 5.02 -2.84
C GLY A 85 -3.49 4.05 -3.83
N ALA A 86 -4.24 3.50 -4.79
CA ALA A 86 -3.67 2.65 -5.83
C ALA A 86 -2.71 3.41 -6.75
N LEU A 87 -3.00 4.67 -7.07
CA LEU A 87 -2.11 5.52 -7.87
C LEU A 87 -0.82 5.84 -7.12
N VAL A 88 -0.92 6.07 -5.80
CA VAL A 88 0.25 6.26 -4.93
C VAL A 88 1.14 5.01 -4.92
N VAL A 89 0.54 3.82 -4.80
CA VAL A 89 1.29 2.54 -4.88
C VAL A 89 1.98 2.38 -6.24
N LEU A 90 1.30 2.69 -7.34
CA LEU A 90 1.90 2.65 -8.68
C LEU A 90 3.07 3.61 -8.81
N GLY A 91 2.92 4.85 -8.30
CA GLY A 91 4.01 5.82 -8.23
C GLY A 91 5.19 5.30 -7.43
N ALA A 92 4.93 4.69 -6.26
CA ALA A 92 5.96 4.07 -5.44
C ALA A 92 6.71 2.97 -6.19
N LEU A 93 6.01 2.07 -6.89
CA LEU A 93 6.64 1.03 -7.71
C LEU A 93 7.51 1.62 -8.84
N GLY A 94 7.11 2.76 -9.42
CA GLY A 94 7.95 3.51 -10.35
C GLY A 94 9.24 4.02 -9.70
N VAL A 95 9.15 4.56 -8.47
CA VAL A 95 10.33 4.96 -7.68
C VAL A 95 11.19 3.76 -7.31
N LEU A 96 10.61 2.60 -7.01
CA LEU A 96 11.35 1.36 -6.73
C LEU A 96 12.17 0.95 -7.95
N ALA A 97 11.55 0.96 -9.13
CA ALA A 97 12.22 0.63 -10.38
C ALA A 97 13.36 1.63 -10.67
N ALA A 98 13.13 2.93 -10.47
CA ALA A 98 14.18 3.95 -10.60
C ALA A 98 15.32 3.73 -9.59
N GLY A 99 14.99 3.46 -8.32
CA GLY A 99 15.95 3.16 -7.27
C GLY A 99 16.87 1.99 -7.64
N ARG A 100 16.29 0.90 -8.15
CA ARG A 100 17.06 -0.25 -8.65
C ARG A 100 17.94 0.09 -9.84
N SER A 101 17.41 0.80 -10.84
CA SER A 101 18.20 1.20 -12.00
C SER A 101 19.38 2.11 -11.64
N LEU A 102 19.22 2.93 -10.60
CA LEU A 102 20.27 3.80 -10.07
C LEU A 102 21.13 3.14 -8.99
N SER A 103 20.85 1.88 -8.60
CA SER A 103 21.49 1.20 -7.46
C SER A 103 21.46 2.01 -6.16
N SER A 104 20.35 2.73 -5.92
CA SER A 104 20.19 3.65 -4.80
C SER A 104 19.27 3.09 -3.73
N ILE A 105 19.88 2.55 -2.67
CA ILE A 105 19.15 2.00 -1.50
C ILE A 105 18.25 3.05 -0.82
N MET A 106 18.62 4.33 -0.89
CA MET A 106 17.82 5.42 -0.34
C MET A 106 16.51 5.61 -1.11
N LEU A 107 16.57 5.58 -2.46
CA LEU A 107 15.37 5.68 -3.29
C LEU A 107 14.46 4.48 -3.10
N GLU A 108 15.02 3.28 -3.01
CA GLU A 108 14.26 2.07 -2.72
C GLU A 108 13.59 2.12 -1.32
N GLY A 109 14.30 2.68 -0.33
CA GLY A 109 13.74 2.93 1.01
C GLY A 109 12.59 3.95 1.01
N ILE A 110 12.75 5.08 0.32
CA ILE A 110 11.68 6.09 0.17
C ILE A 110 10.46 5.45 -0.52
N SER A 111 10.71 4.70 -1.58
CA SER A 111 9.68 3.99 -2.32
C SER A 111 8.86 3.06 -1.41
N LEU A 112 9.51 2.29 -0.52
CA LEU A 112 8.82 1.42 0.44
C LEU A 112 7.86 2.21 1.34
N VAL A 113 8.31 3.34 1.90
CA VAL A 113 7.48 4.19 2.77
C VAL A 113 6.26 4.72 2.01
N VAL A 114 6.45 5.20 0.77
CA VAL A 114 5.36 5.69 -0.07
C VAL A 114 4.39 4.56 -0.45
N ALA A 115 4.89 3.34 -0.72
CA ALA A 115 4.04 2.19 -1.02
C ALA A 115 3.16 1.79 0.18
N VAL A 116 3.74 1.75 1.39
CA VAL A 116 2.98 1.46 2.62
C VAL A 116 1.90 2.53 2.83
N ALA A 117 2.25 3.82 2.70
CA ALA A 117 1.28 4.90 2.81
C ALA A 117 0.14 4.78 1.77
N GLY A 118 0.46 4.44 0.53
CA GLY A 118 -0.54 4.20 -0.53
C GLY A 118 -1.45 3.01 -0.23
N LEU A 119 -0.92 1.90 0.30
CA LEU A 119 -1.70 0.73 0.70
C LEU A 119 -2.65 1.04 1.87
N VAL A 120 -2.16 1.80 2.86
CA VAL A 120 -2.98 2.28 3.98
C VAL A 120 -4.09 3.19 3.49
N LEU A 121 -3.78 4.17 2.63
CA LEU A 121 -4.77 5.09 2.05
C LEU A 121 -5.83 4.33 1.23
N TRP A 122 -5.41 3.30 0.49
CA TRP A 122 -6.34 2.48 -0.29
C TRP A 122 -7.30 1.68 0.60
N ALA A 123 -6.82 1.13 1.72
CA ALA A 123 -7.65 0.36 2.67
C ALA A 123 -8.54 1.24 3.57
N GLN A 124 -7.96 2.28 4.14
CA GLN A 124 -8.52 3.04 5.26
C GLN A 124 -9.06 4.41 4.85
N GLY A 125 -8.58 5.00 3.76
CA GLY A 125 -8.90 6.39 3.41
C GLY A 125 -8.02 7.44 4.10
N PRO A 126 -8.22 8.73 3.78
CA PRO A 126 -7.58 9.85 4.46
C PRO A 126 -8.14 10.07 5.87
#